data_AF-A0A182JAY0-F1
#
_entry.id   AF-A0A182JAY0-F1
#
_cell.length_a   1.000
_cell.length_b   1.000
_cell.length_c   1.000
_cell.angle_alpha   90.00
_cell.angle_beta   90.00
_cell.angle_gamma   90.00
#
_symmetry.space_group_name_H-M   'P 1'
#
loop_
_entity.id
_entity.type
_entity.pdbx_description
1 polymer ?
#
loop_
_entity_poly.entity_id
_entity_poly.type
_entity_poly.pdbx_seq_one_letter_code
_entity_poly.pdbx_strand_id
1 'polypeptide(L)'
;MNVSSSFLDETFVYLYKEMHHYLPEFISTMGYVPWVFSLLGSALIGLSGILPMFIIPDAAKSKDASELSDPAESKTLKLLLSFAVGGLLGDVFLHLLPETWEHEVAAGPTADGHPSLRSGLWVLGGLLLFTMVEKIFSGYANVDEQNPQPKCVEIATCLLRRSGGKLPENFVGGMCGGDGKGSCDIEDVPNGCFLAGNAGEPTRDEAGHKKVAGYLNLLANSIDNFTHGLAVAGSFLVSLQHGLLATFAILLHEIPHEVGDFAILLRSGFSRWDAAKAQLLTAGAGLLGALVAIGGSGATTALEAKTSWIAPFTAGGFLHIALVTVLPDLLDESDPWESFKQFAALLLGIGLMAFMTVYLEH
;
A
#
# COMPACT_ATOMS: atom_id res chain seq x y z
N MET A 1 -7.94 -49.99 -12.25
CA MET A 1 -7.19 -50.46 -11.07
C MET A 1 -6.45 -49.25 -10.51
N ASN A 2 -7.04 -48.62 -9.49
CA ASN A 2 -6.55 -47.43 -8.80
C ASN A 2 -5.54 -47.86 -7.73
N VAL A 3 -4.25 -47.64 -7.97
CA VAL A 3 -3.20 -47.91 -6.95
C VAL A 3 -2.42 -46.64 -6.57
N SER A 4 -2.63 -45.51 -7.26
CA SER A 4 -1.93 -44.25 -6.93
C SER A 4 -2.66 -43.39 -5.89
N SER A 5 -3.97 -43.56 -5.70
CA SER A 5 -4.74 -42.72 -4.78
C SER A 5 -4.57 -43.11 -3.31
N SER A 6 -4.24 -44.37 -2.98
CA SER A 6 -4.10 -44.80 -1.58
C SER A 6 -2.73 -44.50 -0.98
N PHE A 7 -1.68 -44.44 -1.79
CA PHE A 7 -0.32 -44.18 -1.31
C PHE A 7 -0.11 -42.71 -0.94
N LEU A 8 -0.66 -41.79 -1.75
CA LEU A 8 -0.63 -40.37 -1.44
C LEU A 8 -1.48 -40.04 -0.21
N ASP A 9 -2.61 -40.72 -0.03
CA ASP A 9 -3.51 -40.54 1.12
C ASP A 9 -2.84 -40.93 2.44
N GLU A 10 -2.15 -42.08 2.51
CA GLU A 10 -1.39 -42.46 3.71
C GLU A 10 -0.18 -41.56 3.97
N THR A 11 0.51 -41.13 2.91
CA THR A 11 1.62 -40.19 3.03
C THR A 11 1.14 -38.81 3.49
N PHE A 12 -0.07 -38.42 3.10
CA PHE A 12 -0.71 -37.16 3.49
C PHE A 12 -1.27 -37.21 4.91
N VAL A 13 -1.89 -38.31 5.34
CA VAL A 13 -2.27 -38.53 6.74
C VAL A 13 -1.01 -38.51 7.63
N TYR A 14 0.09 -39.09 7.16
CA TYR A 14 1.37 -39.04 7.86
C TYR A 14 1.92 -37.61 7.92
N LEU A 15 1.96 -36.87 6.80
CA LEU A 15 2.42 -35.47 6.74
C LEU A 15 1.52 -34.50 7.51
N TYR A 16 0.20 -34.67 7.46
CA TYR A 16 -0.77 -33.91 8.23
C TYR A 16 -0.56 -34.14 9.72
N LYS A 17 -0.40 -35.40 10.13
CA LYS A 17 -0.12 -35.78 11.52
C LYS A 17 1.23 -35.26 11.99
N GLU A 18 2.23 -35.25 11.11
CA GLU A 18 3.56 -34.72 11.42
C GLU A 18 3.59 -33.18 11.43
N MET A 19 2.86 -32.52 10.54
CA MET A 19 2.69 -31.06 10.54
C MET A 19 1.90 -30.59 11.77
N HIS A 20 0.88 -31.35 12.19
CA HIS A 20 0.18 -31.13 13.46
C HIS A 20 1.08 -31.38 14.68
N HIS A 21 2.09 -32.25 14.55
CA HIS A 21 3.11 -32.52 15.56
C HIS A 21 4.16 -31.39 15.66
N TYR A 22 4.44 -30.70 14.54
CA TYR A 22 5.32 -29.52 14.49
C TYR A 22 4.60 -28.20 14.74
N LEU A 23 3.26 -28.16 14.67
CA LEU A 23 2.50 -27.07 15.27
C LEU A 23 2.74 -27.16 16.79
N PRO A 24 3.31 -26.12 17.43
CA PRO A 24 3.50 -26.15 18.87
C PRO A 24 2.16 -26.46 19.55
N GLU A 25 2.11 -27.42 20.48
CA GLU A 25 0.89 -27.76 21.25
C GLU A 25 0.18 -26.52 21.84
N PHE A 26 0.94 -25.43 22.04
CA PHE A 26 0.45 -24.11 22.40
C PHE A 26 -0.60 -23.52 21.42
N ILE A 27 -0.43 -23.69 20.11
CA ILE A 27 -1.35 -23.16 19.08
C ILE A 27 -2.64 -23.98 19.01
N SER A 28 -2.57 -25.30 19.28
CA SER A 28 -3.73 -26.19 19.31
C SER A 28 -4.58 -26.03 20.58
N THR A 29 -3.97 -25.67 21.70
CA THR A 29 -4.67 -25.46 22.99
C THR A 29 -5.24 -24.06 23.17
N MET A 30 -4.75 -23.07 22.41
CA MET A 30 -5.38 -21.76 22.30
C MET A 30 -6.62 -21.89 21.43
N GLY A 31 -7.80 -21.99 22.03
CA GLY A 31 -9.06 -21.90 21.29
C GLY A 31 -9.02 -20.67 20.38
N TYR A 32 -9.35 -20.85 19.10
CA TYR A 32 -9.33 -19.74 18.14
C TYR A 32 -10.33 -18.67 18.56
N VAL A 33 -9.81 -17.48 18.90
CA VAL A 33 -10.60 -16.32 19.33
C VAL A 33 -10.47 -15.23 18.27
N PRO A 34 -11.43 -15.11 17.32
CA PRO A 34 -11.35 -14.21 16.17
C PRO A 34 -10.86 -12.80 16.50
N TRP A 35 -11.46 -12.14 17.49
CA TRP A 35 -11.12 -10.76 17.83
C TRP A 35 -9.67 -10.58 18.32
N VAL A 36 -9.09 -11.59 19.00
CA VAL A 36 -7.69 -11.54 19.44
C VAL A 36 -6.79 -11.59 18.22
N PHE A 37 -7.04 -12.53 17.30
CA PHE A 37 -6.25 -12.66 16.09
C PHE A 37 -6.42 -11.46 15.15
N SER A 38 -7.61 -10.87 15.06
CA SER A 38 -7.85 -9.62 14.33
C SER A 38 -6.98 -8.47 14.86
N LEU A 39 -6.91 -8.29 16.19
CA LEU A 39 -6.09 -7.25 16.81
C LEU A 39 -4.59 -7.54 16.66
N LEU A 40 -4.18 -8.80 16.78
CA LEU A 40 -2.78 -9.22 16.59
C LEU A 40 -2.32 -9.03 15.13
N GLY A 41 -3.15 -9.42 14.15
CA GLY A 41 -2.86 -9.22 12.73
C GLY A 41 -2.76 -7.75 12.37
N SER A 42 -3.70 -6.93 12.84
CA SER A 42 -3.66 -5.48 12.64
C SER A 42 -2.45 -4.83 13.31
N ALA A 43 -2.10 -5.24 14.54
CA ALA A 43 -0.90 -4.77 15.21
C ALA A 43 0.37 -5.16 14.44
N LEU A 44 0.43 -6.39 13.91
CA LEU A 44 1.59 -6.86 13.13
C LEU A 44 1.79 -6.04 11.86
N ILE A 45 0.72 -5.70 11.15
CA ILE A 45 0.78 -4.84 9.96
C ILE A 45 1.27 -3.45 10.34
N GLY A 46 0.67 -2.81 11.35
CA GLY A 46 1.10 -1.48 11.78
C GLY A 46 2.52 -1.43 12.34
N LEU A 47 3.00 -2.52 12.96
CA LEU A 47 4.41 -2.63 13.40
C LEU A 47 5.40 -2.71 12.23
N SER A 48 4.94 -3.07 11.02
CA SER A 48 5.79 -3.12 9.83
C SER A 48 6.36 -1.75 9.47
N GLY A 49 5.69 -0.65 9.84
CA GLY A 49 6.18 0.72 9.69
C GLY A 49 7.47 1.04 10.48
N ILE A 50 7.90 0.19 11.42
CA ILE A 50 9.22 0.35 12.07
C ILE A 50 10.35 -0.27 11.23
N LEU A 51 10.04 -1.25 10.37
CA LEU A 51 11.03 -1.99 9.58
C LEU A 51 11.91 -1.09 8.68
N PRO A 52 11.39 -0.03 8.02
CA PRO A 52 12.20 0.90 7.23
C PRO A 52 13.38 1.50 7.99
N MET A 53 13.24 1.71 9.31
CA MET A 53 14.31 2.22 10.17
C MET A 53 15.53 1.29 10.21
N PHE A 54 15.34 -0.03 10.03
CA PHE A 54 16.43 -1.00 9.98
C PHE A 54 16.96 -1.23 8.56
N ILE A 55 16.11 -1.04 7.56
CA ILE A 55 16.43 -1.27 6.14
C ILE A 55 17.25 -0.10 5.56
N ILE A 56 16.85 1.14 5.83
CA ILE A 56 17.47 2.33 5.24
C ILE A 56 18.71 2.69 6.07
N PRO A 57 19.95 2.62 5.55
CA PRO A 57 21.14 2.93 6.34
C PRO A 57 21.19 4.39 6.80
N ASP A 58 21.91 4.64 7.88
CA ASP A 58 22.04 5.98 8.47
C ASP A 58 22.81 6.89 7.49
N ALA A 59 22.11 7.87 6.89
CA ALA A 59 22.71 8.83 5.95
C ALA A 59 23.86 9.65 6.58
N ALA A 60 24.02 9.62 7.91
CA ALA A 60 25.16 10.18 8.63
C ALA A 60 26.52 9.49 8.32
N LYS A 61 26.54 8.36 7.59
CA LYS A 61 27.78 7.68 7.17
C LYS A 61 28.04 7.67 5.66
N SER A 62 27.12 8.13 4.82
CA SER A 62 27.31 8.22 3.37
C SER A 62 27.55 9.67 2.97
N LYS A 63 28.69 9.96 2.33
CA LYS A 63 29.00 11.29 1.78
C LYS A 63 28.21 11.61 0.51
N ASP A 64 27.35 10.69 0.05
CA ASP A 64 26.59 10.81 -1.19
C ASP A 64 25.09 10.68 -0.88
N ALA A 65 24.50 11.72 -0.28
CA ALA A 65 23.07 11.82 -0.02
C ALA A 65 22.22 12.13 -1.28
N SER A 66 22.87 12.31 -2.43
CA SER A 66 22.21 12.55 -3.72
C SER A 66 21.98 11.29 -4.55
N GLU A 67 22.48 10.13 -4.10
CA GLU A 67 22.42 8.86 -4.84
C GLU A 67 21.71 7.76 -4.03
N LEU A 68 20.79 8.14 -3.15
CA LEU A 68 19.84 7.19 -2.58
C LEU A 68 18.79 6.92 -3.68
N SER A 69 19.10 5.97 -4.56
CA SER A 69 18.12 5.30 -5.42
C SER A 69 16.90 5.01 -4.57
N ASP A 70 15.73 5.48 -5.00
CA ASP A 70 14.52 5.41 -4.19
C ASP A 70 14.32 3.95 -3.73
N PRO A 71 14.43 3.64 -2.42
CA PRO A 71 14.37 2.25 -1.97
C PRO A 71 13.03 1.59 -2.33
N ALA A 72 12.00 2.40 -2.58
CA ALA A 72 10.70 2.01 -3.12
C ALA A 72 10.71 1.56 -4.60
N GLU A 73 11.76 1.84 -5.37
CA GLU A 73 11.82 1.54 -6.81
C GLU A 73 12.60 0.24 -7.12
N SER A 74 12.96 -0.54 -6.09
CA SER A 74 13.78 -1.74 -6.32
C SER A 74 12.99 -2.83 -7.05
N LYS A 75 13.63 -3.50 -8.02
CA LYS A 75 13.03 -4.58 -8.81
C LYS A 75 12.45 -5.71 -7.94
N THR A 76 13.13 -6.04 -6.85
CA THR A 76 12.66 -7.04 -5.88
C THR A 76 11.36 -6.62 -5.20
N LEU A 77 11.20 -5.32 -4.94
CA LEU A 77 10.01 -4.78 -4.30
C LEU A 77 8.79 -4.91 -5.21
N LYS A 78 8.92 -4.52 -6.47
CA LYS A 78 7.86 -4.70 -7.48
C LYS A 78 7.47 -6.16 -7.66
N LEU A 79 8.41 -7.11 -7.51
CA LEU A 79 8.11 -8.55 -7.55
C LEU A 79 7.31 -9.03 -6.34
N LEU A 80 7.67 -8.60 -5.12
CA LEU A 80 6.90 -8.90 -3.91
C LEU A 80 5.49 -8.31 -3.99
N LEU A 81 5.40 -7.07 -4.49
CA LEU A 81 4.16 -6.36 -4.72
C LEU A 81 3.25 -7.08 -5.72
N SER A 82 3.83 -7.56 -6.84
CA SER A 82 3.11 -8.36 -7.83
C SER A 82 2.53 -9.65 -7.23
N PHE A 83 3.33 -10.34 -6.42
CA PHE A 83 2.88 -11.53 -5.72
C PHE A 83 1.76 -11.21 -4.72
N ALA A 84 1.86 -10.12 -3.97
CA ALA A 84 0.83 -9.66 -3.04
C ALA A 84 -0.50 -9.38 -3.75
N VAL A 85 -0.49 -8.68 -4.89
CA VAL A 85 -1.68 -8.47 -5.74
C VAL A 85 -2.30 -9.78 -6.16
N GLY A 86 -1.49 -10.72 -6.65
CA GLY A 86 -1.95 -12.05 -7.02
C GLY A 86 -2.61 -12.79 -5.86
N GLY A 87 -2.02 -12.70 -4.66
CA GLY A 87 -2.58 -13.25 -3.43
C GLY A 87 -3.93 -12.62 -3.05
N LEU A 88 -4.04 -11.29 -3.03
CA LEU A 88 -5.29 -10.59 -2.71
C LEU A 88 -6.40 -10.89 -3.73
N LEU A 89 -6.08 -10.87 -5.03
CA LEU A 89 -7.05 -11.22 -6.08
C LEU A 89 -7.46 -12.69 -5.99
N GLY A 90 -6.51 -13.59 -5.71
CA GLY A 90 -6.79 -15.00 -5.47
C GLY A 90 -7.74 -15.22 -4.29
N ASP A 91 -7.48 -14.56 -3.16
CA ASP A 91 -8.33 -14.59 -1.96
C ASP A 91 -9.76 -14.10 -2.26
N VAL A 92 -9.90 -12.99 -2.99
CA VAL A 92 -11.22 -12.49 -3.38
C VAL A 92 -11.96 -13.48 -4.28
N PHE A 93 -11.36 -13.86 -5.40
CA PHE A 93 -12.09 -14.54 -6.48
C PHE A 93 -12.23 -16.05 -6.28
N LEU A 94 -11.25 -16.68 -5.65
CA LEU A 94 -11.26 -18.13 -5.45
C LEU A 94 -11.85 -18.52 -4.11
N HIS A 95 -11.96 -17.57 -3.17
CA HIS A 95 -12.33 -17.86 -1.81
C HIS A 95 -13.52 -17.04 -1.30
N LEU A 96 -13.33 -15.74 -1.07
CA LEU A 96 -14.33 -14.89 -0.40
C LEU A 96 -15.64 -14.76 -1.18
N LEU A 97 -15.57 -14.56 -2.50
CA LEU A 97 -16.78 -14.43 -3.33
C LEU A 97 -17.58 -15.74 -3.45
N PRO A 98 -16.96 -16.89 -3.78
CA PRO A 98 -17.66 -18.18 -3.75
C PRO A 98 -18.32 -18.49 -2.39
N GLU A 99 -17.57 -18.34 -1.29
CA GLU A 99 -18.08 -18.65 0.06
C GLU A 99 -19.29 -17.77 0.44
N THR A 100 -19.22 -16.47 0.13
CA THR A 100 -20.32 -15.54 0.43
C THR A 100 -21.58 -15.83 -0.38
N TRP A 101 -21.43 -16.20 -1.66
CA TRP A 101 -22.57 -16.60 -2.49
C TRP A 101 -23.19 -17.93 -2.04
N GLU A 102 -22.39 -18.92 -1.66
CA GLU A 102 -22.89 -20.20 -1.14
C GLU A 102 -23.73 -20.00 0.13
N HIS A 103 -23.29 -19.11 1.03
CA HIS A 103 -24.05 -18.75 2.23
C HIS A 103 -25.37 -18.04 1.92
N GLU A 104 -25.43 -17.14 0.94
CA GLU A 104 -26.69 -16.48 0.55
C GLU A 104 -27.68 -17.44 -0.13
N VAL A 105 -27.18 -18.39 -0.92
CA VAL A 105 -28.01 -19.46 -1.49
C VAL A 105 -28.56 -20.37 -0.38
N ALA A 106 -27.74 -20.70 0.62
CA ALA A 106 -28.13 -21.52 1.77
C ALA A 106 -29.12 -20.82 2.72
N ALA A 107 -29.05 -19.48 2.84
CA ALA A 107 -29.96 -18.68 3.67
C ALA A 107 -31.40 -18.61 3.12
N GLY A 108 -31.63 -19.12 1.90
CA GLY A 108 -32.93 -19.17 1.24
C GLY A 108 -33.28 -17.86 0.51
N PRO A 109 -34.04 -17.94 -0.60
CA PRO A 109 -34.40 -16.76 -1.37
C PRO A 109 -35.27 -15.82 -0.52
N THR A 110 -34.84 -14.57 -0.37
CA THR A 110 -35.79 -13.49 -0.06
C THR A 110 -36.76 -13.40 -1.25
N ALA A 111 -38.06 -13.26 -0.96
CA ALA A 111 -39.14 -13.61 -1.88
C ALA A 111 -39.12 -12.94 -3.28
N ASP A 112 -38.26 -11.96 -3.55
CA ASP A 112 -38.23 -11.19 -4.81
C ASP A 112 -36.82 -10.76 -5.31
N GLY A 113 -35.72 -11.37 -4.85
CA GLY A 113 -34.35 -10.91 -5.17
C GLY A 113 -33.45 -11.93 -5.89
N HIS A 114 -32.58 -11.49 -6.81
CA HIS A 114 -31.46 -12.31 -7.29
C HIS A 114 -30.53 -12.63 -6.10
N PRO A 115 -30.15 -13.91 -5.89
CA PRO A 115 -29.42 -14.33 -4.68
C PRO A 115 -28.05 -13.67 -4.55
N SER A 116 -27.40 -13.27 -5.66
CA SER A 116 -26.10 -12.60 -5.65
C SER A 116 -26.15 -11.09 -5.45
N LEU A 117 -27.34 -10.48 -5.50
CA LEU A 117 -27.48 -9.01 -5.46
C LEU A 117 -27.01 -8.43 -4.13
N ARG A 118 -27.32 -9.09 -3.01
CA ARG A 118 -26.99 -8.58 -1.68
C ARG A 118 -25.49 -8.68 -1.42
N SER A 119 -24.85 -9.83 -1.64
CA SER A 119 -23.37 -9.93 -1.59
C SER A 119 -22.70 -8.96 -2.55
N GLY A 120 -23.17 -8.87 -3.80
CA GLY A 120 -22.61 -7.95 -4.80
C GLY A 120 -22.69 -6.48 -4.38
N LEU A 121 -23.79 -6.06 -3.74
CA LEU A 121 -23.92 -4.70 -3.20
C LEU A 121 -22.94 -4.42 -2.05
N TRP A 122 -22.65 -5.41 -1.20
CA TRP A 122 -21.64 -5.26 -0.14
C TRP A 122 -20.22 -5.23 -0.68
N VAL A 123 -19.89 -6.04 -1.69
CA VAL A 123 -18.61 -5.96 -2.42
C VAL A 123 -18.43 -4.58 -3.03
N LEU A 124 -19.44 -4.08 -3.76
CA LEU A 124 -19.41 -2.73 -4.32
C LEU A 124 -19.33 -1.67 -3.23
N GLY A 125 -20.05 -1.85 -2.12
CA GLY A 125 -20.01 -0.95 -0.98
C GLY A 125 -18.60 -0.84 -0.36
N GLY A 126 -17.91 -1.97 -0.21
CA GLY A 126 -16.52 -2.02 0.26
C GLY A 126 -15.57 -1.31 -0.70
N LEU A 127 -15.62 -1.67 -1.99
CA LEU A 127 -14.80 -1.07 -3.04
C LEU A 127 -14.99 0.45 -3.09
N LEU A 128 -16.26 0.91 -3.14
CA LEU A 128 -16.58 2.33 -3.24
C LEU A 128 -16.26 3.09 -1.95
N LEU A 129 -16.45 2.50 -0.77
CA LEU A 129 -16.08 3.17 0.47
C LEU A 129 -14.58 3.39 0.52
N PHE A 130 -13.77 2.38 0.20
CA PHE A 130 -12.32 2.49 0.20
C PHE A 130 -11.87 3.53 -0.84
N THR A 131 -12.46 3.53 -2.03
CA THR A 131 -12.19 4.57 -3.04
C THR A 131 -12.61 5.96 -2.57
N MET A 132 -13.75 6.11 -1.90
CA MET A 132 -14.19 7.41 -1.38
C MET A 132 -13.25 7.91 -0.30
N VAL A 133 -12.87 7.03 0.62
CA VAL A 133 -11.89 7.34 1.66
C VAL A 133 -10.58 7.77 1.00
N GLU A 134 -9.97 6.96 0.14
CA GLU A 134 -8.73 7.32 -0.55
C GLU A 134 -8.89 8.64 -1.32
N LYS A 135 -9.95 8.80 -2.12
CA LYS A 135 -10.18 10.02 -2.91
C LYS A 135 -10.33 11.30 -2.08
N ILE A 136 -11.05 11.23 -0.95
CA ILE A 136 -11.21 12.38 -0.05
C ILE A 136 -9.84 12.86 0.41
N PHE A 137 -8.92 11.93 0.70
CA PHE A 137 -7.63 12.25 1.30
C PHE A 137 -6.51 12.47 0.27
N SER A 138 -6.47 11.72 -0.84
CA SER A 138 -5.60 11.97 -1.99
C SER A 138 -5.92 13.30 -2.70
N GLY A 139 -7.18 13.76 -2.62
CA GLY A 139 -7.57 15.09 -3.09
C GLY A 139 -6.89 16.25 -2.34
N TYR A 140 -6.50 16.04 -1.09
CA TYR A 140 -5.70 17.02 -0.34
C TYR A 140 -4.22 16.97 -0.70
N ALA A 141 -3.75 15.84 -1.27
CA ALA A 141 -2.35 15.66 -1.60
C ALA A 141 -1.90 16.30 -2.91
N ASN A 142 -2.81 16.37 -3.87
CA ASN A 142 -2.56 16.88 -5.22
C ASN A 142 -2.55 18.41 -5.33
N VAL A 143 -2.76 19.15 -4.23
CA VAL A 143 -2.73 20.62 -4.25
C VAL A 143 -1.28 21.15 -4.29
N ASP A 144 -0.28 20.33 -3.93
CA ASP A 144 1.13 20.76 -3.84
C ASP A 144 1.95 20.40 -5.10
N GLU A 145 1.53 19.41 -5.90
CA GLU A 145 2.32 18.92 -7.04
C GLU A 145 2.17 19.75 -8.32
N GLN A 146 1.28 20.75 -8.31
CA GLN A 146 1.18 21.75 -9.39
C GLN A 146 2.21 22.87 -9.32
N ASN A 147 3.20 22.79 -8.41
CA ASN A 147 4.36 23.66 -8.46
C ASN A 147 5.62 22.88 -8.91
N PRO A 148 5.85 22.71 -10.23
CA PRO A 148 7.01 22.00 -10.76
C PRO A 148 8.27 22.88 -10.60
N GLN A 149 8.84 22.95 -9.40
CA GLN A 149 10.08 23.70 -9.13
C GLN A 149 11.15 22.86 -8.41
N PRO A 150 11.64 21.75 -9.00
CA PRO A 150 13.01 21.33 -8.67
C PRO A 150 13.95 21.24 -9.89
N LYS A 151 13.44 20.92 -11.09
CA LYS A 151 14.31 20.70 -12.27
C LYS A 151 14.89 22.00 -12.86
N CYS A 152 14.16 23.11 -12.80
CA CYS A 152 14.67 24.41 -13.30
C CYS A 152 15.78 24.99 -12.42
N VAL A 153 15.74 24.75 -11.10
CA VAL A 153 16.71 25.29 -10.14
C VAL A 153 18.07 24.58 -10.25
N GLU A 154 18.07 23.27 -10.49
CA GLU A 154 19.30 22.48 -10.57
C GLU A 154 20.12 22.80 -11.85
N ILE A 155 19.43 22.97 -12.99
CA ILE A 155 20.05 23.36 -14.26
C ILE A 155 20.64 24.77 -14.19
N ALA A 156 19.91 25.72 -13.60
CA ALA A 156 20.38 27.10 -13.43
C ALA A 156 21.62 27.19 -12.51
N THR A 157 21.65 26.39 -11.44
CA THR A 157 22.78 26.33 -10.50
C THR A 157 24.03 25.73 -11.15
N CYS A 158 23.87 24.72 -12.00
CA CYS A 158 24.97 24.10 -12.73
C CYS A 158 25.59 25.04 -13.79
N LEU A 159 24.74 25.82 -14.48
CA LEU A 159 25.20 26.82 -15.46
C LEU A 159 25.94 28.00 -14.79
N LEU A 160 25.43 28.52 -13.66
CA LEU A 160 26.08 29.61 -12.91
C LEU A 160 27.46 29.21 -12.36
N ARG A 161 27.64 27.94 -11.97
CA ARG A 161 28.93 27.42 -11.47
C ARG A 161 29.96 27.25 -12.59
N ARG A 162 29.52 26.98 -13.82
CA ARG A 162 30.40 26.83 -14.99
C ARG A 162 30.85 28.17 -15.59
N SER A 163 29.99 29.20 -15.54
CA SER A 163 30.30 30.55 -16.05
C SER A 163 30.79 31.53 -14.98
N GLY A 164 30.96 31.09 -13.72
CA GLY A 164 31.40 31.95 -12.63
C GLY A 164 30.47 33.14 -12.38
N GLY A 165 29.17 32.99 -12.67
CA GLY A 165 28.17 34.05 -12.53
C GLY A 165 28.18 35.12 -13.62
N LYS A 166 28.82 34.90 -14.77
CA LYS A 166 28.78 35.84 -15.91
C LYS A 166 27.77 35.41 -16.97
N LEU A 167 26.99 36.37 -17.49
CA LEU A 167 26.13 36.16 -18.64
C LEU A 167 26.97 35.74 -19.88
N PRO A 168 26.41 34.94 -20.81
CA PRO A 168 27.07 34.61 -22.06
C PRO A 168 27.49 35.89 -22.81
N GLU A 169 28.68 35.88 -23.41
CA GLU A 169 29.35 37.07 -23.99
C GLU A 169 28.55 37.78 -25.12
N ASN A 170 27.44 37.20 -25.57
CA ASN A 170 26.58 37.73 -26.63
C ASN A 170 25.23 38.29 -26.15
N PHE A 171 24.98 38.37 -24.84
CA PHE A 171 23.71 38.89 -24.30
C PHE A 171 23.88 40.35 -23.84
N VAL A 172 23.53 41.29 -24.70
CA VAL A 172 23.52 42.72 -24.37
C VAL A 172 22.13 43.07 -23.85
N GLY A 173 22.05 43.60 -22.62
CA GLY A 173 20.80 43.95 -21.91
C GLY A 173 19.94 45.07 -22.55
N GLY A 174 20.05 45.28 -23.86
CA GLY A 174 19.29 46.26 -24.63
C GLY A 174 18.15 45.68 -25.48
N MET A 175 17.86 44.37 -25.39
CA MET A 175 16.78 43.72 -26.14
C MET A 175 15.44 43.63 -25.39
N CYS A 176 15.38 44.00 -24.10
CA CYS A 176 14.11 44.21 -23.39
C CYS A 176 13.77 45.70 -23.45
N GLY A 177 12.78 46.07 -24.27
CA GLY A 177 12.27 47.43 -24.41
C GLY A 177 10.81 47.39 -24.88
N GLY A 178 9.94 48.34 -24.53
CA GLY A 178 10.25 49.71 -24.18
C GLY A 178 9.57 50.19 -22.90
N ASP A 179 10.39 50.75 -22.02
CA ASP A 179 10.10 51.94 -21.20
C ASP A 179 11.28 52.29 -20.26
N GLY A 180 12.49 51.80 -20.54
CA GLY A 180 13.70 52.21 -19.83
C GLY A 180 13.74 51.82 -18.34
N LYS A 181 12.88 50.89 -17.91
CA LYS A 181 12.79 50.41 -16.53
C LYS A 181 13.17 48.92 -16.38
N GLY A 182 14.13 48.42 -17.15
CA GLY A 182 14.92 47.24 -16.79
C GLY A 182 14.19 45.98 -16.27
N SER A 183 12.95 45.71 -16.64
CA SER A 183 12.23 44.48 -16.32
C SER A 183 11.93 43.75 -17.63
N CYS A 184 12.39 42.51 -17.75
CA CYS A 184 11.97 41.60 -18.81
C CYS A 184 10.82 40.74 -18.26
N ASP A 185 9.69 40.68 -18.97
CA ASP A 185 8.60 39.76 -18.63
C ASP A 185 8.91 38.34 -19.10
N ILE A 186 8.32 37.35 -18.41
CA ILE A 186 8.67 35.93 -18.56
C ILE A 186 8.32 35.35 -19.94
N GLU A 187 7.44 36.03 -20.68
CA GLU A 187 6.94 35.60 -21.99
C GLU A 187 7.86 36.02 -23.16
N ASP A 188 8.83 36.92 -22.93
CA ASP A 188 9.68 37.51 -23.98
C ASP A 188 10.99 36.73 -24.25
N VAL A 189 11.26 35.64 -23.54
CA VAL A 189 12.54 34.90 -23.65
C VAL A 189 12.32 33.47 -24.17
N PRO A 190 12.74 33.14 -25.40
CA PRO A 190 12.68 31.77 -25.87
C PRO A 190 13.74 30.93 -25.15
N ASN A 191 13.28 29.99 -24.33
CA ASN A 191 14.05 28.91 -23.68
C ASN A 191 15.09 29.30 -22.59
N GLY A 192 14.90 30.43 -21.90
CA GLY A 192 15.81 30.84 -20.82
C GLY A 192 15.07 31.14 -19.52
N CYS A 193 14.98 30.17 -18.60
CA CYS A 193 14.47 30.41 -17.26
C CYS A 193 15.55 31.14 -16.44
N PHE A 194 15.38 32.45 -16.22
CA PHE A 194 16.20 33.23 -15.27
C PHE A 194 15.27 33.83 -14.22
N LEU A 195 15.22 33.21 -13.04
CA LEU A 195 14.61 33.86 -11.88
C LEU A 195 15.66 34.80 -11.26
N ALA A 196 15.47 36.09 -11.48
CA ALA A 196 16.04 37.13 -10.62
C ALA A 196 15.30 37.09 -9.27
N GLY A 197 15.66 36.13 -8.42
CA GLY A 197 15.26 36.13 -7.02
C GLY A 197 16.08 37.17 -6.27
N ASN A 198 15.42 38.23 -5.77
CA ASN A 198 16.01 39.16 -4.81
C ASN A 198 16.68 38.36 -3.67
N ALA A 199 18.01 38.45 -3.58
CA ALA A 199 18.78 37.97 -2.45
C ALA A 199 18.45 38.86 -1.24
N GLY A 200 17.39 38.51 -0.50
CA GLY A 200 16.89 39.34 0.59
C GLY A 200 15.90 38.72 1.57
N GLU A 201 15.41 37.50 1.35
CA GLU A 201 14.57 36.81 2.36
C GLU A 201 14.92 35.32 2.43
N PRO A 202 15.12 34.74 3.64
CA PRO A 202 15.18 33.30 3.77
C PRO A 202 13.78 32.77 3.43
N THR A 203 13.70 31.92 2.41
CA THR A 203 12.52 31.20 1.93
C THR A 203 11.72 30.62 3.10
N ARG A 204 10.66 31.32 3.51
CA ARG A 204 9.72 30.84 4.53
C ARG A 204 8.78 29.75 3.99
N ASP A 205 8.67 29.60 2.67
CA ASP A 205 7.70 28.70 2.03
C ASP A 205 8.26 27.31 1.69
N GLU A 206 9.55 27.16 1.34
CA GLU A 206 10.20 25.87 1.03
C GLU A 206 10.22 24.89 2.21
N ALA A 207 10.49 25.40 3.42
CA ALA A 207 10.52 24.58 4.64
C ALA A 207 9.11 24.26 5.16
N GLY A 208 8.13 25.12 4.85
CA GLY A 208 6.72 24.88 5.14
C GLY A 208 6.15 23.79 4.25
N HIS A 209 6.34 23.90 2.93
CA HIS A 209 5.86 22.95 1.91
C HIS A 209 6.45 21.54 2.09
N LYS A 210 7.75 21.42 2.38
CA LYS A 210 8.38 20.11 2.68
C LYS A 210 7.74 19.43 3.89
N LYS A 211 7.40 20.18 4.94
CA LYS A 211 6.72 19.63 6.12
C LYS A 211 5.27 19.26 5.83
N VAL A 212 4.57 20.03 5.01
CA VAL A 212 3.18 19.73 4.59
C VAL A 212 3.12 18.38 3.88
N ALA A 213 4.02 18.13 2.92
CA ALA A 213 4.13 16.85 2.22
C ALA A 213 4.33 15.66 3.19
N GLY A 214 5.18 15.82 4.21
CA GLY A 214 5.39 14.78 5.23
C GLY A 214 4.15 14.48 6.07
N TYR A 215 3.38 15.50 6.50
CA TYR A 215 2.15 15.29 7.27
C TYR A 215 1.03 14.66 6.44
N LEU A 216 0.95 15.05 5.18
CA LEU A 216 0.01 14.52 4.21
C LEU A 216 0.28 13.04 3.90
N ASN A 217 1.56 12.68 3.82
CA ASN A 217 1.99 11.28 3.72
C ASN A 217 1.54 10.47 4.94
N LEU A 218 1.72 10.99 6.15
CA LEU A 218 1.25 10.32 7.38
C LEU A 218 -0.27 10.15 7.41
N LEU A 219 -1.01 11.11 6.85
CA LEU A 219 -2.46 11.02 6.77
C LEU A 219 -2.85 9.89 5.81
N ALA A 220 -2.27 9.84 4.61
CA ALA A 220 -2.48 8.76 3.64
C ALA A 220 -2.16 7.39 4.26
N ASN A 221 -0.98 7.25 4.87
CA ASN A 221 -0.58 6.04 5.57
C ASN A 221 -1.55 5.67 6.72
N SER A 222 -2.09 6.64 7.48
CA SER A 222 -3.11 6.35 8.51
C SER A 222 -4.38 5.73 7.93
N ILE A 223 -4.76 6.14 6.72
CA ILE A 223 -5.94 5.62 6.03
C ILE A 223 -5.69 4.22 5.50
N ASP A 224 -4.52 4.00 4.90
CA ASP A 224 -4.11 2.67 4.44
C ASP A 224 -4.06 1.71 5.62
N ASN A 225 -3.41 2.09 6.72
CA ASN A 225 -3.41 1.30 7.95
C ASN A 225 -4.84 1.02 8.46
N PHE A 226 -5.73 2.01 8.48
CA PHE A 226 -7.14 1.81 8.87
C PHE A 226 -7.84 0.77 7.98
N THR A 227 -7.69 0.90 6.67
CA THR A 227 -8.32 -0.01 5.71
C THR A 227 -7.74 -1.43 5.78
N HIS A 228 -6.42 -1.56 5.97
CA HIS A 228 -5.73 -2.82 6.24
C HIS A 228 -6.25 -3.49 7.53
N GLY A 229 -6.37 -2.72 8.61
CA GLY A 229 -6.90 -3.22 9.88
C GLY A 229 -8.35 -3.70 9.77
N LEU A 230 -9.19 -2.98 9.04
CA LEU A 230 -10.57 -3.37 8.77
C LEU A 230 -10.64 -4.68 7.96
N ALA A 231 -9.80 -4.80 6.93
CA ALA A 231 -9.80 -5.93 6.03
C ALA A 231 -9.26 -7.20 6.72
N VAL A 232 -8.13 -7.12 7.42
CA VAL A 232 -7.55 -8.23 8.19
C VAL A 232 -8.46 -8.70 9.31
N ALA A 233 -9.10 -7.76 10.01
CA ALA A 233 -10.07 -8.12 11.02
C ALA A 233 -11.26 -8.87 10.41
N GLY A 234 -11.79 -8.40 9.27
CA GLY A 234 -12.82 -9.12 8.51
C GLY A 234 -12.41 -10.55 8.16
N SER A 235 -11.19 -10.75 7.66
CA SER A 235 -10.67 -12.08 7.32
C SER A 235 -10.50 -12.99 8.54
N PHE A 236 -9.99 -12.48 9.66
CA PHE A 236 -9.92 -13.23 10.92
C PHE A 236 -11.27 -13.43 11.60
N LEU A 237 -12.33 -12.75 11.18
CA LEU A 237 -13.69 -13.08 11.63
C LEU A 237 -14.27 -14.24 10.81
N VAL A 238 -13.88 -14.39 9.54
CA VAL A 238 -14.25 -15.52 8.67
C VAL A 238 -13.54 -16.80 9.12
N SER A 239 -12.21 -16.83 9.15
CA SER A 239 -11.43 -17.98 9.64
C SER A 239 -9.98 -17.62 9.99
N LEU A 240 -9.31 -18.50 10.74
CA LEU A 240 -7.89 -18.35 11.07
C LEU A 240 -7.02 -18.35 9.79
N GLN A 241 -7.31 -19.24 8.84
CA GLN A 241 -6.55 -19.37 7.60
C GLN A 241 -6.66 -18.12 6.74
N HIS A 242 -7.89 -17.58 6.56
CA HIS A 242 -8.11 -16.35 5.79
C HIS A 242 -7.44 -15.14 6.44
N GLY A 243 -7.55 -15.01 7.76
CA GLY A 243 -6.86 -13.94 8.46
C GLY A 243 -5.34 -14.00 8.33
N LEU A 244 -4.73 -15.18 8.42
CA LEU A 244 -3.29 -15.35 8.24
C LEU A 244 -2.85 -15.02 6.81
N LEU A 245 -3.59 -15.49 5.80
CA LEU A 245 -3.28 -15.23 4.39
C LEU A 245 -3.44 -13.75 4.04
N ALA A 246 -4.54 -13.13 4.47
CA ALA A 246 -4.77 -11.70 4.28
C ALA A 246 -3.70 -10.86 4.97
N THR A 247 -3.30 -11.21 6.19
CA THR A 247 -2.22 -10.53 6.92
C THR A 247 -0.91 -10.65 6.16
N PHE A 248 -0.59 -11.84 5.66
CA PHE A 248 0.63 -12.07 4.88
C PHE A 248 0.62 -11.29 3.57
N ALA A 249 -0.46 -11.34 2.81
CA ALA A 249 -0.60 -10.60 1.55
C ALA A 249 -0.49 -9.09 1.78
N ILE A 250 -1.16 -8.56 2.81
CA ILE A 250 -1.09 -7.14 3.14
C ILE A 250 0.32 -6.72 3.56
N LEU A 251 1.00 -7.50 4.41
CA LEU A 251 2.37 -7.20 4.81
C LEU A 251 3.32 -7.12 3.61
N LEU A 252 3.12 -7.96 2.59
CA LEU A 252 4.00 -7.98 1.43
C LEU A 252 3.91 -6.73 0.56
N HIS A 253 2.75 -6.05 0.49
CA HIS A 253 2.65 -4.75 -0.17
C HIS A 253 2.91 -3.58 0.77
N GLU A 254 2.62 -3.73 2.07
CA GLU A 254 2.77 -2.65 3.04
C GLU A 254 4.23 -2.33 3.35
N ILE A 255 5.07 -3.36 3.51
CA ILE A 255 6.51 -3.17 3.75
C ILE A 255 7.14 -2.29 2.66
N PRO A 256 6.91 -2.53 1.36
CA PRO A 256 7.25 -1.60 0.28
C PRO A 256 6.82 -0.15 0.50
N HIS A 257 5.53 0.07 0.76
CA HIS A 257 4.97 1.41 0.89
C HIS A 257 5.55 2.13 2.13
N GLU A 258 5.66 1.45 3.26
CA GLU A 258 6.25 1.99 4.49
C GLU A 258 7.72 2.43 4.30
N VAL A 259 8.48 1.74 3.45
CA VAL A 259 9.85 2.13 3.09
C VAL A 259 9.86 3.44 2.29
N GLY A 260 8.93 3.61 1.34
CA GLY A 260 8.76 4.84 0.57
C GLY A 260 8.30 6.01 1.45
N ASP A 261 7.29 5.77 2.28
CA ASP A 261 6.77 6.74 3.25
C ASP A 261 7.85 7.23 4.22
N PHE A 262 8.67 6.31 4.72
CA PHE A 262 9.76 6.67 5.61
C PHE A 262 10.79 7.56 4.90
N ALA A 263 11.08 7.29 3.62
CA ALA A 263 11.96 8.15 2.83
C ALA A 263 11.38 9.56 2.63
N ILE A 264 10.07 9.69 2.41
CA ILE A 264 9.36 10.99 2.32
C ILE A 264 9.43 11.74 3.65
N LEU A 265 9.28 11.06 4.79
CA LEU A 265 9.41 11.66 6.12
C LEU A 265 10.83 12.18 6.39
N LEU A 266 11.85 11.42 6.02
CA LEU A 266 13.23 11.90 6.13
C LEU A 266 13.48 13.13 5.25
N ARG A 267 12.98 13.14 4.00
CA ARG A 267 13.11 14.27 3.07
C ARG A 267 12.34 15.52 3.52
N SER A 268 11.24 15.34 4.25
CA SER A 268 10.46 16.44 4.86
C SER A 268 11.07 16.98 6.17
N GLY A 269 12.18 16.41 6.64
CA GLY A 269 12.96 16.91 7.75
C GLY A 269 12.69 16.25 9.09
N PHE A 270 11.98 15.11 9.11
CA PHE A 270 11.85 14.29 10.32
C PHE A 270 13.18 13.58 10.62
N SER A 271 13.51 13.44 11.90
CA SER A 271 14.58 12.52 12.29
C SER A 271 14.10 11.07 12.10
N ARG A 272 15.04 10.12 12.01
CA ARG A 272 14.71 8.69 11.86
C ARG A 272 13.78 8.17 12.96
N TRP A 273 14.01 8.63 14.19
CA TRP A 273 13.19 8.25 15.33
C TRP A 273 11.84 8.95 15.34
N ASP A 274 11.76 10.18 14.83
CA ASP A 274 10.49 10.90 14.71
C ASP A 274 9.64 10.30 13.59
N ALA A 275 10.25 9.94 12.47
CA ALA A 275 9.59 9.24 11.36
C ALA A 275 9.06 7.86 11.81
N ALA A 276 9.89 7.05 12.48
CA ALA A 276 9.48 5.74 12.98
C ALA A 276 8.35 5.84 14.03
N LYS A 277 8.40 6.85 14.92
CA LYS A 277 7.29 7.11 15.85
C LYS A 277 6.04 7.55 15.12
N ALA A 278 6.16 8.37 14.09
CA ALA A 278 5.02 8.86 13.33
C ALA A 278 4.32 7.72 12.57
N GLN A 279 5.07 6.84 11.92
CA GLN A 279 4.53 5.61 11.31
C GLN A 279 3.96 4.64 12.37
N LEU A 280 4.59 4.51 13.53
CA LEU A 280 3.98 3.72 14.61
C LEU A 280 2.68 4.34 15.14
N LEU A 281 2.50 5.66 15.04
CA LEU A 281 1.23 6.31 15.39
C LEU A 281 0.14 6.02 14.36
N THR A 282 0.48 5.90 13.07
CA THR A 282 -0.49 5.52 12.02
C THR A 282 -1.00 4.09 12.20
N ALA A 283 -0.21 3.19 12.78
CA ALA A 283 -0.65 1.85 13.21
C ALA A 283 -1.89 1.88 14.14
N GLY A 284 -2.07 2.96 14.92
CA GLY A 284 -3.26 3.16 15.75
C GLY A 284 -4.55 3.22 14.92
N ALA A 285 -4.48 3.79 13.71
CA ALA A 285 -5.60 3.81 12.78
C ALA A 285 -5.96 2.40 12.30
N GLY A 286 -4.97 1.52 12.10
CA GLY A 286 -5.21 0.10 11.80
C GLY A 286 -5.93 -0.63 12.92
N LEU A 287 -5.51 -0.44 14.17
CA LEU A 287 -6.22 -1.02 15.31
C LEU A 287 -7.66 -0.50 15.41
N LEU A 288 -7.90 0.79 15.12
CA LEU A 288 -9.25 1.34 15.04
C LEU A 288 -10.07 0.70 13.92
N GLY A 289 -9.49 0.48 12.73
CA GLY A 289 -10.13 -0.25 11.64
C GLY A 289 -10.53 -1.67 12.05
N ALA A 290 -9.63 -2.38 12.73
CA ALA A 290 -9.92 -3.72 13.25
C ALA A 290 -11.05 -3.72 14.27
N LEU A 291 -11.07 -2.75 15.19
CA LEU A 291 -12.15 -2.58 16.16
C LEU A 291 -13.49 -2.25 15.50
N VAL A 292 -13.49 -1.46 14.42
CA VAL A 292 -14.70 -1.16 13.64
C VAL A 292 -15.25 -2.43 12.98
N ALA A 293 -14.39 -3.28 12.39
CA ALA A 293 -14.83 -4.57 11.84
C ALA A 293 -15.40 -5.48 12.94
N ILE A 294 -14.70 -5.63 14.07
CA ILE A 294 -15.14 -6.46 15.19
C ILE A 294 -16.48 -5.96 15.75
N GLY A 295 -16.57 -4.66 16.07
CA GLY A 295 -17.77 -4.05 16.63
C GLY A 295 -18.95 -4.00 15.66
N GLY A 296 -18.68 -3.82 14.36
CA GLY A 296 -19.70 -3.80 13.30
C GLY A 296 -20.22 -5.18 12.91
N SER A 297 -19.44 -6.24 13.15
CA SER A 297 -19.84 -7.60 12.81
C SER A 297 -21.00 -8.10 13.68
N GLY A 298 -21.12 -7.63 14.93
CA GLY A 298 -22.08 -8.12 15.92
C GLY A 298 -21.93 -9.62 16.26
N ALA A 299 -20.90 -10.27 15.72
CA ALA A 299 -20.71 -11.70 15.74
C ALA A 299 -19.92 -12.12 16.98
N THR A 300 -20.45 -13.08 17.72
CA THR A 300 -19.76 -13.69 18.87
C THR A 300 -18.98 -14.94 18.48
N THR A 301 -19.23 -15.47 17.26
CA THR A 301 -18.57 -16.66 16.71
C THR A 301 -18.16 -16.44 15.24
N ALA A 302 -17.14 -17.16 14.76
CA ALA A 302 -16.69 -17.09 13.36
C ALA A 302 -17.79 -17.50 12.36
N LEU A 303 -18.69 -18.40 12.76
CA LEU A 303 -19.81 -18.83 11.91
C LEU A 303 -20.83 -17.70 11.66
N GLU A 304 -21.08 -16.85 12.66
CA GLU A 304 -21.95 -15.67 12.51
C GLU A 304 -21.32 -14.61 11.60
N ALA A 305 -20.00 -14.45 11.67
CA ALA A 305 -19.26 -13.53 10.81
C ALA A 305 -19.24 -13.96 9.34
N LYS A 306 -19.13 -15.28 9.05
CA LYS A 306 -19.27 -15.84 7.69
C LYS A 306 -20.61 -15.53 7.04
N THR A 307 -21.68 -15.43 7.84
CA THR A 307 -23.02 -15.06 7.38
C THR A 307 -23.30 -13.55 7.36
N SER A 308 -22.32 -12.73 7.74
CA SER A 308 -22.47 -11.29 7.89
C SER A 308 -22.00 -10.53 6.64
N TRP A 309 -22.44 -9.28 6.53
CA TRP A 309 -22.08 -8.35 5.47
C TRP A 309 -20.56 -8.09 5.36
N ILE A 310 -19.80 -8.44 6.41
CA ILE A 310 -18.38 -8.17 6.53
C ILE A 310 -17.53 -8.91 5.49
N ALA A 311 -17.84 -10.16 5.18
CA ALA A 311 -17.07 -10.96 4.23
C ALA A 311 -17.12 -10.39 2.79
N PRO A 312 -18.31 -10.15 2.19
CA PRO A 312 -18.37 -9.54 0.86
C PRO A 312 -17.84 -8.09 0.87
N PHE A 313 -18.04 -7.35 1.96
CA PHE A 313 -17.49 -6.00 2.11
C PHE A 313 -15.94 -6.00 2.10
N THR A 314 -15.31 -6.90 2.86
CA THR A 314 -13.86 -7.07 2.90
C THR A 314 -13.31 -7.49 1.53
N ALA A 315 -14.02 -8.35 0.79
CA ALA A 315 -13.64 -8.70 -0.58
C ALA A 315 -13.59 -7.45 -1.49
N GLY A 316 -14.55 -6.53 -1.34
CA GLY A 316 -14.52 -5.22 -2.00
C GLY A 316 -13.30 -4.38 -1.62
N GLY A 317 -12.91 -4.38 -0.34
CA GLY A 317 -11.71 -3.73 0.16
C GLY A 317 -10.41 -4.32 -0.40
N PHE A 318 -10.30 -5.65 -0.49
CA PHE A 318 -9.14 -6.30 -1.12
C PHE A 318 -9.07 -6.05 -2.62
N LEU A 319 -10.20 -5.99 -3.33
CA LEU A 319 -10.22 -5.56 -4.73
C LEU A 319 -9.69 -4.14 -4.89
N HIS A 320 -10.07 -3.24 -3.98
CA HIS A 320 -9.57 -1.88 -3.98
C HIS A 320 -8.04 -1.84 -3.82
N ILE A 321 -7.52 -2.47 -2.77
CA ILE A 321 -6.08 -2.52 -2.48
C ILE A 321 -5.33 -3.15 -3.66
N ALA A 322 -5.81 -4.29 -4.17
CA ALA A 322 -5.14 -4.97 -5.25
C ALA A 322 -5.15 -4.16 -6.57
N LEU A 323 -6.30 -3.59 -6.96
CA LEU A 323 -6.49 -3.02 -8.30
C LEU A 323 -6.25 -1.51 -8.40
N VAL A 324 -6.50 -0.76 -7.32
CA VAL A 324 -6.44 0.70 -7.31
C VAL A 324 -5.13 1.18 -6.72
N THR A 325 -4.69 0.62 -5.59
CA THR A 325 -3.49 1.12 -4.92
C THR A 325 -2.23 0.46 -5.45
N VAL A 326 -2.27 -0.85 -5.74
CA VAL A 326 -1.05 -1.61 -6.06
C VAL A 326 -0.85 -1.91 -7.55
N LEU A 327 -1.88 -2.39 -8.25
CA LEU A 327 -1.75 -2.81 -9.65
C LEU A 327 -1.25 -1.70 -10.61
N PRO A 328 -1.62 -0.41 -10.46
CA PRO A 328 -1.12 0.64 -11.35
C PRO A 328 0.41 0.75 -11.36
N ASP A 329 1.06 0.62 -10.20
CA ASP A 329 2.52 0.67 -10.07
C ASP A 329 3.22 -0.48 -10.81
N LEU A 330 2.55 -1.63 -10.92
CA LEU A 330 3.02 -2.78 -11.69
C LEU A 330 2.83 -2.60 -13.20
N LEU A 331 1.79 -1.86 -13.60
CA LEU A 331 1.52 -1.58 -14.99
C LEU A 331 2.46 -0.51 -15.57
N ASP A 332 3.11 0.29 -14.72
CA ASP A 332 4.09 1.32 -15.12
C ASP A 332 5.52 0.77 -15.35
N GLU A 333 5.68 -0.54 -15.57
CA GLU A 333 6.98 -1.14 -15.88
C GLU A 333 7.29 -1.13 -17.38
N SER A 334 8.44 -0.58 -17.75
CA SER A 334 8.85 -0.40 -19.15
C SER A 334 9.73 -1.52 -19.70
N ASP A 335 10.45 -2.24 -18.83
CA ASP A 335 11.30 -3.38 -19.26
C ASP A 335 10.44 -4.64 -19.41
N PRO A 336 10.25 -5.17 -20.63
CA PRO A 336 9.38 -6.32 -20.88
C PRO A 336 9.79 -7.58 -20.10
N TRP A 337 11.09 -7.72 -19.76
CA TRP A 337 11.55 -8.86 -18.97
C TRP A 337 11.16 -8.73 -17.50
N GLU A 338 11.22 -7.53 -16.93
CA GLU A 338 10.74 -7.31 -15.56
C GLU A 338 9.22 -7.40 -15.51
N SER A 339 8.49 -6.87 -16.50
CA SER A 339 7.03 -7.05 -16.61
C SER A 339 6.66 -8.54 -16.65
N PHE A 340 7.42 -9.37 -17.36
CA PHE A 340 7.18 -10.81 -17.38
C PHE A 340 7.38 -11.46 -15.99
N LYS A 341 8.45 -11.10 -15.26
CA LYS A 341 8.67 -11.62 -13.91
C LYS A 341 7.59 -11.16 -12.93
N GLN A 342 7.16 -9.90 -13.03
CA GLN A 342 6.06 -9.34 -12.24
C GLN A 342 4.76 -10.11 -12.52
N PHE A 343 4.42 -10.31 -13.79
CA PHE A 343 3.26 -11.12 -14.17
C PHE A 343 3.36 -12.57 -13.67
N ALA A 344 4.54 -13.20 -13.77
CA ALA A 344 4.77 -14.54 -13.22
C ALA A 344 4.62 -14.60 -11.69
N ALA A 345 5.09 -13.57 -10.97
CA ALA A 345 4.92 -13.45 -9.53
C ALA A 345 3.44 -13.26 -9.14
N LEU A 346 2.69 -12.47 -9.91
CA LEU A 346 1.23 -12.34 -9.75
C LEU A 346 0.52 -13.68 -9.94
N LEU A 347 0.85 -14.43 -11.00
CA LEU A 347 0.30 -15.77 -11.21
C LEU A 347 0.71 -16.74 -10.09
N LEU A 348 1.92 -16.61 -9.55
CA LEU A 348 2.37 -17.39 -8.39
C LEU A 348 1.51 -17.10 -7.16
N GLY A 349 1.17 -15.82 -6.91
CA GLY A 349 0.26 -15.41 -5.83
C GLY A 349 -1.13 -16.01 -5.99
N ILE A 350 -1.73 -15.92 -7.19
CA ILE A 350 -3.03 -16.55 -7.49
C ILE A 350 -2.94 -18.08 -7.32
N GLY A 351 -1.87 -18.68 -7.83
CA GLY A 351 -1.64 -20.13 -7.76
C GLY A 351 -1.46 -20.62 -6.32
N LEU A 352 -0.81 -19.84 -5.46
CA LEU A 352 -0.73 -20.11 -4.03
C LEU A 352 -2.13 -20.11 -3.42
N MET A 353 -2.94 -19.08 -3.68
CA MET A 353 -4.31 -19.03 -3.14
C MET A 353 -5.17 -20.19 -3.65
N ALA A 354 -5.11 -20.51 -4.94
CA ALA A 354 -5.79 -21.67 -5.50
C ALA A 354 -5.35 -22.98 -4.82
N PHE A 355 -4.05 -23.13 -4.57
CA PHE A 355 -3.53 -24.28 -3.83
C PHE A 355 -4.07 -24.31 -2.40
N MET A 356 -4.08 -23.18 -1.69
CA MET A 356 -4.62 -23.12 -0.33
C MET A 356 -6.11 -23.50 -0.32
N THR A 357 -6.93 -22.93 -1.20
CA THR A 357 -8.37 -23.26 -1.30
C THR A 357 -8.61 -24.75 -1.58
N VAL A 358 -7.85 -25.37 -2.49
CA VAL A 358 -8.07 -26.78 -2.84
C VAL A 358 -7.59 -27.74 -1.75
N TYR A 359 -6.48 -27.45 -1.06
CA TYR A 359 -5.81 -28.43 -0.21
C TYR A 359 -5.93 -28.17 1.30
N LEU A 360 -6.33 -26.97 1.74
CA LEU A 360 -6.44 -26.61 3.16
C LEU A 360 -7.87 -26.35 3.64
N GLU A 361 -8.85 -26.29 2.73
CA GLU A 361 -10.27 -26.16 3.06
C GLU A 361 -11.08 -27.46 2.90
N HIS A 362 -10.40 -28.59 2.74
CA HIS A 362 -10.95 -29.93 2.94
C HIS A 362 -10.31 -30.54 4.19
#